data_AF-A0A0F7HLL9-F1
#
_entry.id   AF-A0A0F7HLL9-F1
#
_cell.length_a   1.000
_cell.length_b   1.000
_cell.length_c   1.000
_cell.angle_alpha   90.00
_cell.angle_beta   90.00
_cell.angle_gamma   90.00
#
_symmetry.space_group_name_H-M   'P 1'
#
loop_
_entity.id
_entity.type
_entity.pdbx_description
1 polymer ?
#
loop_
_entity_poly.entity_id
_entity_poly.type
_entity_poly.pdbx_seq_one_letter_code
_entity_poly.pdbx_strand_id
1 'polypeptide(L)'
;MINIELSKVEESGEQVIVKRNTFENENEAEKIYNSLTDDYADQTLPFFDKGEQLIRLDILPPSSDEVRKNQKECYFEYSEELLNKLVNRI
;
A
#
# COMPACT_ATOMS: atom_id res chain seq x y z
N MET A 1 -5.88 16.80 2.76
CA MET A 1 -5.75 15.57 3.57
C MET A 1 -5.59 14.41 2.62
N ILE A 2 -4.63 13.54 2.80
CA ILE A 2 -4.36 12.39 1.94
C ILE A 2 -4.23 11.17 2.83
N ASN A 3 -4.61 10.00 2.34
CA ASN A 3 -4.56 8.77 3.11
C ASN A 3 -3.48 7.86 2.56
N ILE A 4 -2.70 7.25 3.45
CA ILE A 4 -1.94 6.05 3.12
C ILE A 4 -2.71 4.86 3.67
N GLU A 5 -3.00 3.89 2.81
CA GLU A 5 -3.69 2.67 3.17
C GLU A 5 -2.80 1.47 2.90
N LEU A 6 -2.68 0.63 3.93
CA LEU A 6 -2.02 -0.65 3.87
C LEU A 6 -3.10 -1.73 3.92
N SER A 7 -3.13 -2.58 2.91
CA SER A 7 -4.06 -3.68 2.79
C SER A 7 -3.33 -4.99 2.57
N LYS A 8 -3.94 -6.08 3.02
CA LYS A 8 -3.56 -7.44 2.68
C LYS A 8 -4.47 -7.91 1.55
N VAL A 9 -3.89 -8.46 0.48
CA VAL A 9 -4.64 -9.06 -0.62
C VAL A 9 -4.49 -10.57 -0.50
N GLU A 10 -5.62 -11.27 -0.35
CA GLU A 10 -5.65 -12.73 -0.30
C GLU A 10 -5.68 -13.35 -1.71
N GLU A 11 -5.42 -14.66 -1.82
CA GLU A 11 -5.47 -15.42 -3.08
C GLU A 11 -6.80 -15.23 -3.84
N SER A 12 -7.91 -15.08 -3.10
CA SER A 12 -9.24 -14.86 -3.67
C SER A 12 -9.39 -13.50 -4.38
N GLY A 13 -8.40 -12.61 -4.25
CA GLY A 13 -8.48 -11.20 -4.62
C GLY A 13 -9.19 -10.35 -3.58
N GLU A 14 -9.54 -10.91 -2.42
CA GLU A 14 -10.12 -10.16 -1.32
C GLU A 14 -9.08 -9.23 -0.70
N GLN A 15 -9.41 -7.93 -0.65
CA GLN A 15 -8.58 -6.90 -0.04
C GLN A 15 -9.08 -6.60 1.38
N VAL A 16 -8.21 -6.82 2.36
CA VAL A 16 -8.45 -6.53 3.78
C VAL A 16 -7.59 -5.35 4.21
N ILE A 17 -8.21 -4.25 4.59
CA ILE A 17 -7.48 -3.07 5.10
C ILE A 17 -6.86 -3.41 6.46
N VAL A 18 -5.53 -3.32 6.54
CA VAL A 18 -4.77 -3.58 7.77
C VAL A 18 -4.54 -2.29 8.55
N LYS A 19 -4.19 -1.21 7.86
CA LYS A 19 -3.99 0.10 8.47
C LYS A 19 -4.31 1.22 7.50
N ARG A 20 -4.90 2.30 8.00
CA ARG A 20 -5.09 3.54 7.25
C ARG A 20 -4.62 4.69 8.13
N ASN A 21 -3.80 5.56 7.58
CA ASN A 21 -3.40 6.80 8.25
C ASN A 21 -3.69 8.00 7.35
N THR A 22 -4.17 9.09 7.97
CA THR A 22 -4.57 10.32 7.29
C THR A 22 -3.56 11.41 7.59
N PHE A 23 -2.97 11.97 6.55
CA PHE A 23 -1.99 13.04 6.62
C PHE A 23 -2.63 14.35 6.17
N GLU A 24 -2.35 15.44 6.87
CA GLU A 24 -2.79 16.77 6.45
C GLU A 24 -1.97 17.29 5.27
N ASN A 25 -0.67 16.96 5.23
CA ASN A 25 0.28 17.38 4.22
C ASN A 25 0.49 16.29 3.16
N GLU A 26 0.17 16.61 1.90
CA GLU A 26 0.35 15.72 0.76
C GLU A 26 1.80 15.31 0.54
N ASN A 27 2.73 16.27 0.59
CA ASN A 27 4.15 16.02 0.37
C ASN A 27 4.75 15.08 1.43
N GLU A 28 4.22 15.10 2.65
CA GLU A 28 4.67 14.21 3.71
C GLU A 28 4.23 12.78 3.45
N ALA A 29 2.96 12.59 3.09
CA ALA A 29 2.45 11.27 2.73
C ALA A 29 3.12 10.71 1.48
N GLU A 30 3.34 11.53 0.45
CA GLU A 30 4.06 11.09 -0.75
C GLU A 30 5.50 10.67 -0.43
N LYS A 31 6.20 11.39 0.46
CA LYS A 31 7.55 11.00 0.89
C LYS A 31 7.57 9.67 1.62
N ILE A 32 6.60 9.44 2.52
CA ILE A 32 6.48 8.18 3.24
C ILE A 32 6.17 7.06 2.24
N TYR A 33 5.17 7.24 1.38
CA TYR A 33 4.81 6.29 0.34
C TYR A 33 6.01 5.93 -0.53
N ASN A 34 6.68 6.93 -1.13
CA ASN A 34 7.84 6.71 -1.99
C ASN A 34 9.00 6.03 -1.25
N SER A 35 9.24 6.39 0.01
CA SER A 35 10.27 5.72 0.82
C SER A 35 9.93 4.25 1.07
N LEU A 36 8.67 3.91 1.35
CA LEU A 36 8.24 2.53 1.54
C LEU A 36 8.28 1.75 0.23
N THR A 37 7.92 2.36 -0.89
CA THR A 37 8.05 1.70 -2.20
C THR A 37 9.51 1.51 -2.57
N ASP A 38 10.40 2.49 -2.38
CA ASP A 38 11.81 2.34 -2.74
C ASP A 38 12.54 1.33 -1.83
N ASP A 39 12.17 1.28 -0.54
CA ASP A 39 12.79 0.37 0.43
C ASP A 39 12.37 -1.10 0.22
N TYR A 40 11.14 -1.35 -0.25
CA TYR A 40 10.52 -2.68 -0.20
C TYR A 40 9.87 -3.16 -1.50
N ALA A 41 9.67 -2.30 -2.50
CA ALA A 41 9.15 -2.74 -3.79
C ALA A 41 10.25 -3.49 -4.52
N ASP A 42 10.12 -4.81 -4.53
CA ASP A 42 10.94 -5.62 -5.42
C ASP A 42 10.52 -5.34 -6.87
N GLN A 43 11.47 -5.24 -7.79
CA GLN A 43 11.19 -4.91 -9.20
C GLN A 43 10.50 -6.05 -9.97
N THR A 44 10.18 -7.15 -9.29
CA THR A 44 9.47 -8.28 -9.84
C THR A 44 7.97 -8.00 -9.80
N LEU A 45 7.34 -7.98 -10.98
CA LEU A 45 5.87 -8.01 -11.09
C LEU A 45 5.35 -9.16 -10.22
N PRO A 46 4.35 -8.94 -9.35
CA PRO A 46 3.79 -10.01 -8.53
C PRO A 46 3.10 -10.99 -9.48
N PHE A 47 3.79 -12.10 -9.76
CA PHE A 47 3.13 -13.27 -10.28
C PHE A 47 2.32 -13.81 -9.11
N PHE A 48 1.00 -13.71 -9.20
CA PHE A 48 0.12 -14.39 -8.25
C PHE A 48 0.25 -15.89 -8.51
N ASP A 49 1.22 -16.55 -7.88
CA ASP A 49 1.20 -18.00 -7.81
C ASP A 49 0.05 -18.45 -6.90
N LYS A 50 -0.55 -19.60 -7.22
CA LYS A 50 -1.68 -20.13 -6.45
C LYS A 50 -1.26 -20.35 -5.00
N GLY A 51 -1.92 -19.67 -4.06
CA GLY A 51 -1.62 -19.74 -2.62
C GLY A 51 -0.93 -18.50 -2.05
N GLU A 52 -0.54 -17.54 -2.90
CA GLU A 52 0.21 -16.37 -2.43
C GLU A 52 -0.70 -15.22 -1.98
N GLN A 53 -0.25 -14.55 -0.92
CA GLN A 53 -0.83 -13.33 -0.41
C GLN A 53 0.07 -12.18 -0.84
N LEU A 54 -0.48 -10.97 -0.93
CA LEU A 54 0.29 -9.76 -1.18
C LEU A 54 -0.02 -8.69 -0.14
N ILE A 55 0.90 -7.75 -0.01
CA ILE A 55 0.67 -6.52 0.73
C ILE A 55 0.49 -5.41 -0.32
N ARG A 56 -0.62 -4.68 -0.22
CA ARG A 56 -0.94 -3.56 -1.08
C ARG A 56 -0.81 -2.26 -0.30
N LEU A 57 -0.09 -1.30 -0.85
CA LEU A 57 0.05 0.05 -0.31
C LEU A 57 -0.54 1.04 -1.31
N ASP A 58 -1.53 1.78 -0.87
CA ASP A 58 -2.19 2.82 -1.66
C ASP A 58 -1.94 4.19 -1.04
N ILE A 59 -1.75 5.19 -1.90
CA ILE A 59 -1.88 6.59 -1.52
C ILE A 59 -3.12 7.18 -2.19
N LEU A 60 -4.07 7.61 -1.36
CA LEU A 60 -5.43 7.96 -1.75
C LEU A 60 -5.73 9.43 -1.47
N PRO A 61 -6.12 10.23 -2.49
CA PRO A 61 -6.59 11.58 -2.26
C PRO A 61 -7.89 11.59 -1.43
N PRO A 62 -8.27 12.73 -0.82
CA PRO A 62 -9.42 12.81 0.07
C PRO A 62 -10.76 12.75 -0.66
N SER A 63 -10.79 13.03 -1.97
CA SER A 63 -12.01 13.12 -2.77
C SER A 63 -12.13 11.97 -3.77
N SER A 64 -13.23 11.23 -3.66
CA SER A 64 -13.59 10.02 -4.42
C SER A 64 -13.61 10.18 -5.95
N ASP A 65 -13.77 11.39 -6.48
CA ASP A 65 -13.72 11.65 -7.94
C ASP A 65 -12.29 11.70 -8.50
N GLU A 66 -11.30 12.08 -7.68
CA GLU A 66 -9.87 12.05 -8.04
C GLU A 66 -9.20 10.71 -7.70
N VAL A 67 -9.82 9.91 -6.83
CA VAL A 67 -9.32 8.60 -6.35
C VAL A 67 -8.91 7.69 -7.50
N ARG A 68 -9.56 7.73 -8.68
CA ARG A 68 -9.23 6.79 -9.77
C ARG A 68 -8.14 7.25 -10.72
N LYS A 69 -7.75 8.53 -10.73
CA LYS A 69 -6.77 9.05 -11.70
C LYS A 69 -5.35 9.15 -11.15
N ASN A 70 -5.21 9.39 -9.84
CA ASN A 70 -3.91 9.63 -9.20
C ASN A 70 -3.61 8.65 -8.06
N GLN A 71 -4.39 7.58 -7.90
CA GLN A 71 -4.06 6.52 -6.94
C GLN A 71 -2.78 5.82 -7.41
N LYS A 72 -1.71 5.99 -6.63
CA LYS A 72 -0.51 5.17 -6.77
C LYS A 72 -0.73 3.96 -5.87
N GLU A 73 -0.68 2.79 -6.48
CA GLU A 73 -0.75 1.51 -5.81
C GLU A 73 0.57 0.77 -5.99
N CYS A 74 1.08 0.21 -4.90
CA CYS A 74 2.28 -0.63 -4.89
C CYS A 74 1.94 -1.96 -4.24
N TYR A 75 2.50 -3.03 -4.80
CA TYR A 75 2.33 -4.39 -4.31
C TYR A 75 3.67 -4.91 -3.83
N PHE A 76 3.65 -5.57 -2.67
CA PHE A 76 4.78 -6.26 -2.10
C PHE A 76 4.43 -7.73 -1.90
N GLU A 77 5.43 -8.59 -1.95
CA GLU A 77 5.31 -9.98 -1.51
C GLU A 77 4.86 -10.00 -0.04
N TYR A 78 3.91 -10.87 0.28
CA TYR A 78 3.46 -10.99 1.65
C TYR A 78 4.51 -11.67 2.52
N SER A 79 4.97 -10.94 3.53
CA SER A 79 5.56 -11.54 4.72
C SER A 79 5.00 -10.86 5.96
N GLU A 80 4.77 -11.64 7.02
CA GLU A 80 4.28 -11.12 8.28
C GLU A 80 5.26 -10.10 8.89
N GLU A 81 6.55 -10.29 8.67
CA GLU A 81 7.59 -9.35 9.09
C GLU A 81 7.49 -8.01 8.33
N LEU A 82 7.35 -8.04 7.00
CA LEU A 82 7.20 -6.83 6.19
C LEU A 82 5.90 -6.09 6.54
N LEU A 83 4.78 -6.83 6.67
CA LEU A 83 3.50 -6.23 7.05
C LEU A 83 3.62 -5.46 8.37
N ASN A 84 4.22 -6.07 9.39
CA ASN A 84 4.42 -5.42 10.68
C ASN A 84 5.38 -4.21 10.60
N LYS A 85 6.42 -4.27 9.76
CA LYS A 85 7.30 -3.11 9.52
C LYS A 85 6.56 -1.95 8.89
N LEU A 86 5.75 -2.21 7.86
CA LEU A 86 4.96 -1.19 7.17
C LEU A 86 3.90 -0.59 8.12
N VAL A 87 3.22 -1.42 8.90
CA VAL A 87 2.26 -1.00 9.94
C VAL A 87 2.89 -0.05 10.97
N ASN A 88 4.17 -0.22 11.32
CA ASN A 88 4.84 0.64 12.29
C ASN A 88 5.37 1.95 11.69
N ARG A 89 5.53 2.03 10.37
CA ARG A 89 6.03 3.23 9.68
C ARG A 89 4.90 4.15 9.19
N ILE A 90 3.74 3.57 8.89
CA ILE A 90 2.48 4.27 8.62
C ILE A 90 1.80 4.58 9.95
#